data_AF-A0A090RCA3-F1
#
_entry.id   AF-A0A090RCA3-F1
#
_cell.length_a   1.000
_cell.length_b   1.000
_cell.length_c   1.000
_cell.angle_alpha   90.00
_cell.angle_beta   90.00
_cell.angle_gamma   90.00
#
_symmetry.space_group_name_H-M   'P 1'
#
loop_
_entity.id
_entity.type
_entity.pdbx_description
1 polymer ?
#
loop_
_entity_poly.entity_id
_entity_poly.type
_entity_poly.pdbx_seq_one_letter_code
_entity_poly.pdbx_strand_id
1 'polypeptide(L)'
;MTAFSQVKSIARVIYSNPPAHGAAVVTEILNDAALRAEWEQEVADMRDRIQEMRTLFVQTLKDLGVDADFSFIERQNGMFSFSGLNKDQVNRLKDEFGIYIVALAVSAWQV
;
A
#
# COMPACT_ATOMS: atom_id res chain seq x y z
N MET A 1 -32.68 1.02 -20.17
CA MET A 1 -31.98 1.78 -19.12
C MET A 1 -30.55 1.23 -19.03
N THR A 2 -29.51 2.05 -19.13
CA THR A 2 -28.11 1.57 -19.20
C THR A 2 -27.37 1.81 -17.90
N ALA A 3 -26.38 0.98 -17.56
CA ALA A 3 -25.56 1.15 -16.36
C ALA A 3 -24.97 2.57 -16.25
N PHE A 4 -24.50 3.13 -17.36
CA PHE A 4 -23.91 4.48 -17.38
C PHE A 4 -24.93 5.59 -17.08
N SER A 5 -26.19 5.45 -17.52
CA SER A 5 -27.26 6.39 -17.17
C SER A 5 -27.54 6.39 -15.67
N GLN A 6 -27.47 5.23 -15.01
CA GLN A 6 -27.68 5.11 -13.57
C GLN A 6 -26.52 5.71 -12.77
N VAL A 7 -25.27 5.41 -13.16
CA VAL A 7 -24.07 5.97 -12.52
C VAL A 7 -24.07 7.50 -12.60
N LYS A 8 -24.44 8.08 -13.75
CA LYS A 8 -24.56 9.55 -13.90
C LYS A 8 -25.60 10.16 -12.97
N SER A 9 -26.77 9.54 -12.87
CA SER A 9 -27.83 10.01 -11.96
C SER A 9 -27.37 9.98 -10.50
N ILE A 10 -26.71 8.90 -10.07
CA ILE A 10 -26.17 8.77 -8.72
C ILE A 10 -25.10 9.83 -8.45
N ALA A 11 -24.11 9.98 -9.34
CA ALA A 11 -23.05 10.98 -9.23
C ALA A 11 -23.61 12.40 -9.08
N ARG A 12 -24.62 12.73 -9.89
CA ARG A 12 -25.28 14.03 -9.87
C ARG A 12 -25.93 14.35 -8.53
N VAL A 13 -26.50 13.35 -7.86
CA VAL A 13 -27.17 13.51 -6.56
C VAL A 13 -26.15 13.58 -5.42
N ILE A 14 -25.09 12.78 -5.44
CA ILE A 14 -24.13 12.70 -4.33
C ILE A 14 -23.15 13.87 -4.32
N TYR A 15 -22.55 14.18 -5.47
CA TYR A 15 -21.45 15.13 -5.56
C TYR A 15 -21.52 16.04 -6.79
N SER A 16 -22.63 16.01 -7.53
CA SER A 16 -22.88 16.79 -8.75
C SER A 16 -21.94 16.45 -9.91
N ASN A 17 -20.67 16.85 -9.82
CA ASN A 17 -19.64 16.59 -10.81
C ASN A 17 -18.35 16.16 -10.09
N PRO A 18 -17.60 15.18 -10.63
CA PRO A 18 -16.34 14.77 -10.03
C PRO A 18 -15.26 15.86 -10.14
N PRO A 19 -14.23 15.83 -9.27
CA PRO A 19 -13.07 16.72 -9.39
C PRO A 19 -12.37 16.58 -10.74
N ALA A 20 -12.15 17.69 -11.44
CA ALA A 20 -11.61 17.67 -12.81
C ALA A 20 -10.09 17.54 -12.87
N HIS A 21 -9.37 18.21 -11.97
CA HIS A 21 -7.93 18.42 -12.12
C HIS A 21 -7.11 17.10 -12.10
N GLY A 22 -7.38 16.21 -11.14
CA GLY A 22 -6.67 14.93 -11.07
C GLY A 22 -6.92 14.04 -12.30
N ALA A 23 -8.15 14.04 -12.83
CA ALA A 23 -8.47 13.32 -14.06
C ALA A 23 -7.74 13.92 -15.27
N ALA A 24 -7.61 15.25 -15.35
CA ALA A 24 -6.86 15.92 -16.41
C ALA A 24 -5.37 15.56 -16.36
N VAL A 25 -4.74 15.55 -15.17
CA VAL A 25 -3.33 15.15 -15.00
C VAL A 25 -3.10 13.71 -15.47
N VAL A 26 -3.93 12.77 -15.03
CA VAL A 26 -3.81 11.36 -15.46
C VAL A 26 -4.04 11.23 -16.96
N THR A 27 -4.99 12.00 -17.53
CA THR A 27 -5.27 11.98 -18.97
C THR A 27 -4.06 12.48 -19.77
N GLU A 28 -3.40 13.55 -19.33
CA GLU A 28 -2.19 14.08 -19.96
C GLU A 28 -1.06 13.05 -19.96
N ILE A 29 -0.75 12.49 -18.77
CA ILE A 29 0.32 11.50 -18.60
C ILE A 29 0.08 10.26 -19.47
N LEU A 30 -1.15 9.73 -19.49
CA LEU A 30 -1.43 8.46 -20.17
C LEU A 30 -1.60 8.59 -21.70
N ASN A 31 -1.88 9.79 -22.22
CA ASN A 31 -2.03 10.03 -23.66
C ASN A 31 -0.72 10.46 -24.35
N ASP A 32 0.28 10.94 -23.59
CA ASP A 32 1.61 11.21 -24.11
C ASP A 32 2.54 10.00 -23.88
N ALA A 33 3.13 9.48 -24.95
CA ALA A 33 3.95 8.27 -24.89
C ALA A 33 5.24 8.45 -24.06
N ALA A 34 5.82 9.64 -24.04
CA ALA A 34 7.02 9.93 -23.25
C ALA A 34 6.67 10.05 -21.77
N LEU A 35 5.63 10.81 -21.44
CA LEU A 35 5.17 10.97 -20.04
C LEU A 35 4.71 9.65 -19.45
N ARG A 36 4.02 8.82 -20.23
CA ARG A 36 3.60 7.49 -19.79
C ARG A 36 4.80 6.60 -19.48
N ALA A 37 5.82 6.59 -20.34
CA ALA A 37 7.02 5.77 -20.13
C ALA A 37 7.78 6.21 -18.87
N GLU A 38 7.88 7.52 -18.64
CA GLU A 38 8.47 8.08 -17.43
C GLU A 38 7.68 7.66 -16.18
N TRP A 39 6.36 7.83 -16.18
CA TRP A 39 5.51 7.42 -15.05
C TRP A 39 5.57 5.91 -14.78
N GLU A 40 5.53 5.07 -15.82
CA GLU A 40 5.66 3.61 -15.65
C GLU A 40 7.01 3.22 -15.05
N GLN A 41 8.09 3.91 -15.44
CA GLN A 41 9.42 3.69 -14.86
C GLN A 41 9.48 4.11 -13.39
N GLU A 42 8.96 5.29 -13.03
CA GLU A 42 8.93 5.75 -11.63
C GLU A 42 8.13 4.78 -10.73
N VAL A 43 6.99 4.28 -11.24
CA VAL A 43 6.18 3.28 -10.52
C VAL A 43 6.94 1.96 -10.38
N ALA A 44 7.66 1.52 -11.40
CA ALA A 44 8.50 0.32 -11.34
C ALA A 44 9.62 0.48 -10.30
N ASP A 45 10.33 1.60 -10.29
CA ASP A 45 11.41 1.88 -9.34
C ASP A 45 10.90 1.87 -7.89
N MET A 46 9.72 2.46 -7.65
CA MET A 46 9.09 2.42 -6.32
C MET A 46 8.71 0.99 -5.91
N ARG A 47 8.17 0.19 -6.82
CA ARG A 47 7.82 -1.22 -6.56
C ARG A 47 9.07 -2.03 -6.24
N ASP A 48 10.12 -1.87 -7.03
CA ASP A 48 11.34 -2.66 -6.91
C ASP A 48 12.06 -2.31 -5.59
N ARG A 49 12.11 -1.02 -5.23
CA ARG A 49 12.60 -0.58 -3.91
C ARG A 49 11.81 -1.20 -2.75
N ILE A 50 10.49 -1.30 -2.85
CA ILE A 50 9.67 -1.95 -1.81
C ILE A 50 10.07 -3.43 -1.66
N GLN A 51 10.27 -4.15 -2.77
CA GLN A 51 10.69 -5.56 -2.75
C GLN A 51 12.09 -5.74 -2.19
N GLU A 52 13.03 -4.87 -2.55
CA GLU A 52 14.38 -4.86 -1.99
C GLU A 52 14.38 -4.69 -0.48
N MET A 53 13.59 -3.74 0.04
CA MET A 53 13.47 -3.51 1.48
C MET A 53 12.85 -4.70 2.22
N ARG A 54 11.89 -5.41 1.61
CA ARG A 54 11.33 -6.65 2.18
C ARG A 54 12.38 -7.74 2.27
N THR A 55 13.15 -7.93 1.20
CA THR A 55 14.22 -8.92 1.14
C THR A 55 15.30 -8.63 2.17
N LEU A 56 15.76 -7.36 2.22
CA LEU A 56 16.75 -6.89 3.18
C LEU A 56 16.28 -7.09 4.62
N PHE A 57 15.03 -6.76 4.92
CA PHE A 57 14.46 -6.93 6.27
C PHE A 57 14.46 -8.39 6.71
N VAL A 58 13.96 -9.30 5.87
CA VAL A 58 13.92 -10.75 6.18
C VAL A 58 15.33 -11.32 6.32
N GLN A 59 16.25 -10.95 5.44
CA GLN A 59 17.63 -11.42 5.52
C GLN A 59 18.33 -10.91 6.78
N THR A 60 18.14 -9.64 7.14
CA THR A 60 18.72 -9.05 8.36
C THR A 60 18.24 -9.77 9.62
N LEU A 61 16.95 -10.14 9.69
CA LEU A 61 16.42 -10.90 10.83
C LEU A 61 17.05 -12.30 10.92
N LYS A 62 17.25 -12.98 9.79
CA LYS A 62 17.92 -14.29 9.74
C LYS A 62 19.39 -14.17 10.18
N ASP A 63 20.11 -13.17 9.70
CA ASP A 63 21.52 -12.95 10.03
C ASP A 63 21.72 -12.61 11.52
N LEU A 64 20.73 -11.96 12.15
CA LEU A 64 20.70 -11.70 13.59
C LEU A 64 20.26 -12.91 14.44
N GLY A 65 19.96 -14.05 13.81
CA GLY A 65 19.60 -15.30 14.50
C GLY A 65 18.19 -15.32 15.08
N VAL A 66 17.23 -14.61 14.46
CA VAL A 66 15.83 -14.65 14.90
C VAL A 66 15.19 -15.99 14.50
N ASP A 67 14.72 -16.76 15.48
CA ASP A 67 14.14 -18.10 15.28
C ASP A 67 12.77 -18.10 14.58
N ALA A 68 12.03 -16.99 14.64
CA ALA A 68 10.71 -16.88 14.04
C ALA A 68 10.78 -16.70 12.50
N ASP A 69 9.91 -17.38 11.76
CA ASP A 69 9.86 -17.27 10.31
C ASP A 69 9.15 -15.99 9.84
N PHE A 70 9.90 -15.08 9.23
CA PHE A 70 9.40 -13.85 8.60
C PHE A 70 9.37 -13.90 7.05
N SER A 71 9.61 -15.06 6.43
CA SER A 71 9.63 -15.25 4.97
C SER A 71 8.34 -14.85 4.25
N PHE A 72 7.23 -14.76 4.98
CA PHE A 72 5.94 -14.32 4.45
C PHE A 72 5.91 -12.81 4.14
N ILE A 73 6.81 -12.00 4.71
CA ILE A 73 6.91 -10.56 4.42
C ILE A 73 7.49 -10.33 3.01
N GLU A 74 8.45 -11.16 2.60
CA GLU A 74 9.09 -11.10 1.29
C GLU A 74 8.14 -11.47 0.14
N ARG A 75 7.15 -12.33 0.41
CA ARG A 75 6.16 -12.81 -0.57
C ARG A 75 4.93 -11.91 -0.70
N GLN A 76 4.78 -10.92 0.17
CA GLN A 76 3.65 -9.99 0.14
C GLN A 76 3.87 -8.89 -0.90
N ASN A 77 2.79 -8.52 -1.59
CA ASN A 77 2.78 -7.45 -2.58
C ASN A 77 2.11 -6.19 -2.03
N GLY A 78 2.50 -5.03 -2.57
CA GLY A 78 1.98 -3.73 -2.19
C GLY A 78 2.84 -3.01 -1.16
N MET A 79 2.39 -1.84 -0.72
CA MET A 79 3.16 -0.93 0.14
C MET A 79 3.27 -1.41 1.59
N PHE A 80 2.29 -2.19 2.07
CA PHE A 80 2.20 -2.59 3.46
C PHE A 80 2.49 -4.09 3.64
N SER A 81 2.87 -4.45 4.85
CA SER A 81 3.02 -5.85 5.26
C SER A 81 2.26 -6.08 6.55
N PHE A 82 1.64 -7.25 6.68
CA PHE A 82 1.35 -7.77 8.01
C PHE A 82 2.69 -8.16 8.66
N SER A 83 2.97 -7.62 9.85
CA SER A 83 4.24 -7.87 10.55
C SER A 83 4.25 -9.17 11.36
N GLY A 84 3.07 -9.75 11.63
CA GLY A 84 2.93 -10.90 12.53
C GLY A 84 3.11 -10.56 14.01
N LEU A 85 3.34 -9.29 14.34
CA LEU A 85 3.52 -8.83 15.72
C LEU A 85 2.18 -8.68 16.43
N ASN A 86 2.13 -9.10 17.69
CA ASN A 86 0.99 -8.86 18.56
C ASN A 86 0.99 -7.43 19.12
N LYS A 87 -0.10 -7.04 19.79
CA LYS A 87 -0.30 -5.69 20.32
C LYS A 87 0.79 -5.29 21.32
N ASP A 88 1.24 -6.21 22.17
CA ASP A 88 2.24 -5.93 23.19
C ASP A 88 3.62 -5.70 22.56
N GLN A 89 3.96 -6.48 21.53
CA GLN A 89 5.18 -6.28 20.72
C GLN A 89 5.16 -4.94 19.98
N VAL A 90 4.01 -4.54 19.41
CA VAL A 90 3.84 -3.23 18.75
C VAL A 90 4.00 -2.08 19.76
N ASN A 91 3.38 -2.18 20.93
CA ASN A 91 3.52 -1.17 21.98
C ASN A 91 4.97 -1.06 22.45
N ARG A 92 5.65 -2.20 22.63
CA ARG A 92 7.06 -2.23 22.99
C ARG A 92 7.94 -1.52 21.95
N LEU A 93 7.71 -1.79 20.67
CA LEU A 93 8.42 -1.09 19.57
C LEU A 93 8.26 0.43 19.65
N LYS A 94 7.05 0.90 19.95
CA LYS A 94 6.77 2.33 20.13
C LYS A 94 7.44 2.90 21.38
N ASP A 95 7.23 2.28 22.53
CA ASP A 95 7.56 2.86 23.82
C ASP A 95 9.06 2.74 24.16
N GLU A 96 9.71 1.65 23.76
CA GLU A 96 11.14 1.41 24.02
C GLU A 96 12.04 1.84 22.86
N PHE A 97 11.57 1.77 21.60
CA PHE A 97 12.41 1.95 20.41
C PHE A 97 11.96 3.09 19.49
N GLY A 98 10.84 3.77 19.77
CA GLY A 98 10.33 4.86 18.93
C GLY A 98 9.88 4.41 17.53
N ILE A 99 9.62 3.12 17.34
CA ILE A 99 9.20 2.55 16.06
C ILE A 99 7.67 2.45 16.02
N TYR A 100 7.05 3.26 15.15
CA TYR A 100 5.60 3.35 15.05
C TYR A 100 5.09 2.47 13.91
N ILE A 101 4.30 1.46 14.27
CA ILE A 101 3.58 0.60 13.31
C ILE A 101 2.13 0.42 13.76
N VAL A 102 1.25 0.11 12.81
CA VAL A 102 -0.17 -0.12 13.11
C VAL A 102 -0.34 -1.45 13.82
N ALA A 103 -0.97 -1.43 15.00
CA ALA A 103 -1.42 -2.64 15.67
C ALA A 103 -2.67 -3.19 14.94
N LEU A 104 -2.46 -4.07 13.96
CA LEU A 104 -3.55 -4.80 13.31
C LEU A 104 -4.02 -5.91 14.25
N ALA A 105 -4.86 -5.54 15.22
CA ALA A 105 -5.57 -6.52 16.03
C ALA A 105 -6.50 -7.32 15.11
N VAL A 106 -6.27 -8.62 14.96
CA VAL A 106 -7.21 -9.54 14.28
C VAL A 106 -8.50 -9.74 15.12
N SER A 107 -8.74 -8.93 16.15
CA SER A 107 -9.93 -9.01 17.00
C SER A 107 -11.03 -8.01 16.62
N ALA A 108 -11.02 -7.43 15.42
CA ALA A 108 -12.07 -6.52 14.96
C ALA A 108 -13.27 -7.21 14.25
N TRP A 109 -13.28 -8.55 14.16
CA TRP A 109 -14.39 -9.34 13.61
C TRP A 109 -14.98 -10.32 14.62
N GLN A 110 -15.02 -9.94 15.90
CA GLN A 110 -15.90 -10.54 16.91
C GLN A 110 -16.94 -9.50 17.36
N VAL A 111 -17.76 -9.06 16.41
CA VAL A 111 -19.12 -8.55 16.63
C VAL A 111 -19.98 -8.95 15.44
#